data_AF-S8DGU1-F1
#
_entry.id   AF-S8DGU1-F1
#
_cell.length_a   1.000
_cell.length_b   1.000
_cell.length_c   1.000
_cell.angle_alpha   90.00
_cell.angle_beta   90.00
_cell.angle_gamma   90.00
#
_symmetry.space_group_name_H-M   'P 1'
#
loop_
_entity.id
_entity.type
_entity.pdbx_description
1 polymer ?
#
loop_
_entity_poly.entity_id
_entity_poly.type
_entity_poly.pdbx_seq_one_letter_code
_entity_poly.pdbx_strand_id
1 'polypeptide(L)'
;MGGGGVTAILLAVVAMAAGIEAQRYTCWGGCYNVCIGGNNNNNPEGLSCYYRCLSRQCIPRTATDFEYYCQVGCSLQTCAVLRSSSEDGGRLEQCLDGCNNQCKI
;
A
#
# COMPACT_ATOMS: atom_id res chain seq x y z
N MET A 1 -1.76 -14.54 -36.35
CA MET A 1 -2.73 -13.84 -35.47
C MET A 1 -2.69 -14.53 -34.11
N GLY A 2 -1.97 -13.97 -33.12
CA GLY A 2 -1.70 -14.65 -31.84
C GLY A 2 -1.56 -13.69 -30.66
N GLY A 3 -2.35 -12.60 -30.64
CA GLY A 3 -2.24 -11.52 -29.65
C GLY A 3 -3.28 -11.51 -28.54
N GLY A 4 -4.28 -12.40 -28.55
CA GLY A 4 -5.41 -12.32 -27.59
C GLY A 4 -5.10 -12.77 -26.16
N GLY A 5 -4.14 -13.69 -25.98
CA GLY A 5 -3.83 -14.26 -24.65
C GLY A 5 -3.11 -13.30 -23.73
N VAL A 6 -2.13 -12.56 -24.25
CA VAL A 6 -1.34 -11.59 -23.45
C VAL A 6 -2.20 -10.42 -22.95
N THR A 7 -3.14 -9.93 -23.75
CA THR A 7 -4.05 -8.85 -23.34
C THR A 7 -5.02 -9.29 -22.25
N ALA A 8 -5.55 -10.52 -22.34
CA ALA A 8 -6.43 -11.08 -21.30
C ALA A 8 -5.70 -11.30 -19.97
N ILE A 9 -4.45 -11.78 -20.02
CA ILE A 9 -3.60 -11.95 -18.83
C ILE A 9 -3.30 -10.60 -18.19
N LEU A 10 -2.92 -9.58 -18.98
CA LEU A 10 -2.67 -8.23 -18.47
C LEU A 10 -3.90 -7.63 -17.79
N LEU A 11 -5.09 -7.75 -18.40
CA LEU A 11 -6.34 -7.27 -17.80
C LEU A 11 -6.68 -7.99 -16.50
N ALA A 12 -6.44 -9.30 -16.41
CA ALA A 12 -6.63 -10.06 -15.19
C ALA A 12 -5.66 -9.61 -14.08
N VAL A 13 -4.39 -9.39 -14.39
CA VAL A 13 -3.39 -8.89 -13.42
C VAL A 13 -3.76 -7.51 -12.91
N VAL A 14 -4.19 -6.60 -13.79
CA VAL A 14 -4.63 -5.25 -13.39
C VAL A 14 -5.89 -5.30 -12.51
N ALA A 15 -6.86 -6.15 -12.85
CA ALA A 15 -8.08 -6.32 -12.05
C ALA A 15 -7.79 -6.89 -10.65
N MET A 16 -6.85 -7.84 -10.55
CA MET A 16 -6.41 -8.39 -9.27
C MET A 16 -5.64 -7.36 -8.45
N ALA A 17 -4.74 -6.60 -9.07
CA ALA A 17 -4.00 -5.52 -8.40
C ALA A 17 -4.95 -4.41 -7.89
N ALA A 18 -5.93 -4.01 -8.69
CA ALA A 18 -6.97 -3.06 -8.28
C ALA A 18 -7.86 -3.62 -7.16
N GLY A 19 -8.13 -4.94 -7.17
CA GLY A 19 -8.87 -5.62 -6.09
C GLY A 19 -8.13 -5.61 -4.76
N ILE A 20 -6.80 -5.80 -4.77
CA ILE A 20 -5.95 -5.78 -3.57
C ILE A 20 -5.91 -4.36 -2.98
N GLU A 21 -5.79 -3.33 -3.83
CA GLU A 21 -5.86 -1.92 -3.42
C GLU A 21 -7.23 -1.59 -2.81
N ALA A 22 -8.33 -1.99 -3.47
CA ALA A 22 -9.69 -1.75 -2.98
C ALA A 22 -9.97 -2.42 -1.63
N GLN A 23 -9.47 -3.64 -1.41
CA GLN A 23 -9.59 -4.35 -0.14
C GLN A 23 -8.88 -3.63 1.01
N ARG A 24 -7.71 -3.04 0.75
CA ARG A 24 -6.97 -2.24 1.75
C ARG A 24 -7.72 -0.98 2.15
N TYR A 25 -8.17 -0.20 1.18
CA TYR A 25 -8.92 1.04 1.45
C TYR A 25 -10.25 0.74 2.14
N THR A 26 -10.90 -0.38 1.79
CA THR A 26 -12.10 -0.86 2.49
C THR A 26 -11.79 -1.24 3.94
N CYS A 27 -10.65 -1.90 4.20
CA CYS A 27 -10.22 -2.23 5.56
C CYS A 27 -9.96 -0.99 6.41
N TRP A 28 -9.22 -0.01 5.86
CA TRP A 28 -8.96 1.26 6.54
C TRP A 28 -10.25 2.02 6.83
N GLY A 29 -11.14 2.13 5.85
CA GLY A 29 -12.46 2.75 6.01
C GLY A 29 -13.32 2.03 7.05
N GLY A 30 -13.27 0.69 7.11
CA GLY A 30 -13.93 -0.12 8.13
C GLY A 30 -13.43 0.20 9.54
N CYS A 31 -12.11 0.20 9.74
CA CYS A 31 -11.51 0.55 11.03
C CYS A 31 -11.85 1.99 11.45
N TYR A 32 -11.88 2.92 10.49
CA TYR A 32 -12.24 4.31 10.76
C TYR A 32 -13.69 4.44 11.22
N ASN A 33 -14.63 3.79 10.53
CA ASN A 33 -16.04 3.83 10.90
C ASN A 33 -16.31 3.19 12.26
N VAL A 34 -15.65 2.07 12.56
CA VAL A 34 -15.79 1.38 13.86
C VAL A 34 -15.26 2.24 15.01
N CYS A 35 -14.10 2.86 14.84
CA CYS A 35 -13.39 3.53 15.94
C CYS A 35 -13.67 5.04 16.05
N ILE A 36 -14.07 5.70 14.96
CA ILE A 36 -14.27 7.16 14.90
C ILE A 36 -15.69 7.52 14.45
N GLY A 37 -16.31 6.73 13.57
CA GLY A 37 -17.66 7.01 13.04
C GLY A 37 -18.82 6.70 14.00
N GLY A 38 -18.62 5.86 15.01
CA GLY A 38 -19.71 5.31 15.83
C GLY A 38 -19.96 5.96 17.19
N ASN A 39 -18.97 6.56 17.85
CA ASN A 39 -19.16 7.14 19.18
C ASN A 39 -18.11 8.21 19.51
N ASN A 40 -18.61 9.44 19.59
CA ASN A 40 -18.12 10.58 20.36
C ASN A 40 -16.60 10.85 20.41
N ASN A 41 -16.23 11.89 19.67
CA ASN A 41 -15.05 12.74 19.77
C ASN A 41 -13.71 12.14 19.35
N ASN A 42 -12.89 13.02 18.77
CA ASN A 42 -11.48 12.87 18.46
C ASN A 42 -10.62 12.68 19.75
N ASN A 43 -11.08 11.84 20.67
CA ASN A 43 -10.39 11.47 21.90
C ASN A 43 -9.22 10.55 21.51
N PRO A 44 -8.05 10.63 22.16
CA PRO A 44 -6.91 9.73 21.93
C PRO A 44 -7.27 8.24 21.90
N GLU A 45 -8.34 7.84 22.58
CA GLU A 45 -8.87 6.47 22.59
C GLU A 45 -9.39 6.00 21.22
N GLY A 46 -10.06 6.87 20.44
CA GLY A 46 -10.57 6.54 19.11
C GLY A 46 -9.44 6.34 18.09
N LEU A 47 -8.41 7.18 18.15
CA LEU A 47 -7.19 7.00 17.35
C LEU A 47 -6.44 5.72 17.77
N SER A 48 -6.35 5.43 19.07
CA SER A 48 -5.74 4.19 19.55
C SER A 48 -6.50 2.95 19.05
N CYS A 49 -7.84 3.00 19.05
CA CYS A 49 -8.70 1.96 18.50
C CYS A 49 -8.41 1.77 17.01
N TYR A 50 -8.33 2.87 16.26
CA TYR A 50 -8.08 2.86 14.83
C TYR A 50 -6.74 2.19 14.50
N TYR A 51 -5.64 2.60 15.13
CA TYR A 51 -4.33 1.98 14.91
C TYR A 51 -4.27 0.51 15.36
N ARG A 52 -4.97 0.15 16.45
CA ARG A 52 -5.05 -1.25 16.89
C ARG A 52 -5.87 -2.13 15.93
N CYS A 53 -6.92 -1.57 15.33
CA CYS A 53 -7.71 -2.23 14.30
C CYS A 53 -6.88 -2.45 13.03
N LEU A 54 -6.22 -1.39 12.54
CA LEU A 54 -5.34 -1.46 11.37
C LEU A 54 -4.26 -2.52 11.56
N SER A 55 -3.58 -2.52 12.72
CA SER A 55 -2.48 -3.46 12.98
C SER A 55 -2.89 -4.92 13.07
N ARG A 56 -4.14 -5.21 13.44
CA ARG A 56 -4.63 -6.58 13.56
C ARG A 56 -5.28 -7.12 12.29
N GLN A 57 -6.00 -6.25 11.58
CA GLN A 57 -6.92 -6.64 10.51
C GLN A 57 -6.49 -6.16 9.12
N CYS A 58 -5.74 -5.06 9.04
CA CYS A 58 -5.38 -4.43 7.77
C CYS A 58 -3.88 -4.53 7.43
N ILE A 59 -3.01 -4.84 8.40
CA ILE A 59 -1.64 -5.28 8.12
C ILE A 59 -1.73 -6.73 7.65
N PRO A 60 -1.38 -7.01 6.39
CA PRO A 60 -1.52 -8.36 5.92
C PRO A 60 -0.35 -9.21 6.41
N ARG A 61 -0.59 -10.52 6.50
CA ARG A 61 0.29 -11.47 7.18
C ARG A 61 1.10 -12.36 6.24
N THR A 62 1.05 -12.09 4.94
CA THR A 62 1.81 -12.88 3.95
C THR A 62 3.16 -12.23 3.66
N ALA A 63 4.12 -13.03 3.19
CA ALA A 63 5.44 -12.54 2.78
C ALA A 63 5.32 -11.46 1.70
N THR A 64 4.46 -11.66 0.71
CA THR A 64 4.24 -10.73 -0.41
C THR A 64 3.66 -9.39 0.05
N ASP A 65 2.84 -9.43 1.10
CA ASP A 65 2.33 -8.22 1.72
C ASP A 65 3.40 -7.49 2.52
N PHE A 66 4.24 -8.21 3.25
CA PHE A 66 5.39 -7.60 3.93
C PHE A 66 6.32 -6.90 2.95
N GLU A 67 6.64 -7.53 1.82
CA GLU A 67 7.43 -6.92 0.73
C GLU A 67 6.81 -5.60 0.27
N TYR A 68 5.50 -5.59 0.00
CA TYR A 68 4.76 -4.38 -0.40
C TYR A 68 4.85 -3.28 0.67
N TYR A 69 4.54 -3.57 1.93
CA TYR A 69 4.50 -2.55 2.99
C TYR A 69 5.89 -2.03 3.32
N CYS A 70 6.91 -2.88 3.25
CA CYS A 70 8.29 -2.48 3.35
C CYS A 70 8.68 -1.53 2.20
N GLN A 71 8.32 -1.85 0.96
CA GLN A 71 8.60 -1.00 -0.21
C GLN A 71 7.94 0.37 -0.09
N VAL A 72 6.67 0.42 0.32
CA VAL A 72 5.95 1.68 0.51
C VAL A 72 6.62 2.51 1.62
N GLY A 73 6.91 1.90 2.77
CA GLY A 73 7.60 2.59 3.88
C GLY A 73 8.97 3.12 3.46
N CYS A 74 9.79 2.29 2.83
CA CYS A 74 11.12 2.67 2.35
C CYS A 74 11.05 3.81 1.32
N SER A 75 10.11 3.77 0.37
CA SER A 75 9.97 4.81 -0.64
C SER A 75 9.52 6.15 -0.05
N LEU A 76 8.65 6.14 0.95
CA LEU A 76 8.20 7.35 1.65
C LEU A 76 9.30 7.96 2.51
N GLN A 77 10.15 7.13 3.12
CA GLN A 77 11.23 7.61 3.97
C GLN A 77 12.43 8.12 3.17
N THR A 78 12.77 7.43 2.08
CA THR A 78 14.05 7.60 1.39
C THR A 78 13.90 8.28 0.04
N CYS A 79 12.83 7.98 -0.70
CA CYS A 79 12.64 8.46 -2.08
C CYS A 79 11.70 9.67 -2.19
N ALA A 80 11.00 10.07 -1.10
CA ALA A 80 10.05 11.17 -1.13
C ALA A 80 10.67 12.51 -1.56
N VAL A 81 11.93 12.76 -1.21
CA VAL A 81 12.66 13.99 -1.59
C VAL A 81 12.94 14.06 -3.09
N LEU A 82 13.01 12.92 -3.77
CA LEU A 82 13.27 12.85 -5.22
C LEU A 82 12.00 13.06 -6.06
N ARG A 83 10.81 12.99 -5.46
CA ARG A 83 9.53 13.17 -6.17
C ARG A 83 9.25 14.62 -6.58
N SER A 84 9.88 15.60 -5.94
CA SER A 84 9.67 17.03 -6.19
C SER A 84 10.48 17.60 -7.36
N SER A 85 11.44 16.84 -7.90
CA SER A 85 12.30 17.27 -9.01
C SER A 85 12.01 16.47 -10.27
N SER A 86 11.52 17.13 -11.31
CA SER A 86 11.23 16.53 -12.62
C SER A 86 12.48 16.01 -13.36
N GLU A 87 13.67 16.44 -12.94
CA GLU A 87 14.95 15.99 -13.51
C GLU A 87 15.52 14.74 -12.83
N ASP A 88 14.97 14.33 -11.68
CA ASP A 88 15.49 13.24 -10.85
C ASP A 88 14.82 11.89 -11.13
N GLY A 89 14.12 11.73 -12.26
CA GLY A 89 13.36 10.52 -12.61
C GLY A 89 14.20 9.23 -12.54
N GLY A 90 15.41 9.23 -13.11
CA GLY A 90 16.29 8.06 -13.05
C GLY A 90 16.83 7.75 -11.65
N ARG A 91 16.99 8.77 -10.80
CA ARG A 91 17.40 8.60 -9.40
C ARG A 91 16.25 8.11 -8.53
N LEU A 92 15.03 8.52 -8.85
CA LEU A 92 13.82 8.02 -8.23
C LEU A 92 13.63 6.53 -8.54
N GLU A 93 13.77 6.12 -9.81
CA GLU A 93 13.72 4.70 -10.20
C GLU A 93 14.78 3.87 -9.47
N GLN A 94 16.03 4.34 -9.43
CA GLN A 94 17.09 3.67 -8.67
C GLN A 94 16.79 3.55 -7.17
N CYS A 95 16.18 4.58 -6.58
CA CYS A 95 15.78 4.56 -5.18
C CYS A 95 14.67 3.54 -4.92
N LEU A 96 13.66 3.48 -5.81
CA LEU A 96 12.57 2.50 -5.72
C LEU A 96 13.09 1.07 -5.88
N ASP A 97 14.02 0.83 -6.82
CA ASP A 97 14.67 -0.47 -6.98
C ASP A 97 15.53 -0.86 -5.77
N GLY A 98 16.21 0.10 -5.15
CA GLY A 98 16.92 -0.11 -3.88
C GLY A 98 15.97 -0.59 -2.78
N CYS A 99 14.82 0.08 -2.63
CA CYS A 99 13.78 -0.33 -1.69
C CYS A 99 13.19 -1.71 -2.01
N ASN A 100 12.99 -2.02 -3.29
CA ASN A 100 12.49 -3.33 -3.72
C ASN A 100 13.46 -4.46 -3.29
N ASN A 101 14.75 -4.28 -3.55
CA ASN A 101 15.78 -5.26 -3.17
C ASN A 101 15.94 -5.40 -1.65
N GLN A 102 15.84 -4.30 -0.90
CA GLN A 102 15.94 -4.32 0.56
C GLN A 102 14.75 -5.04 1.22
N CYS A 103 13.57 -4.94 0.61
CA CYS A 103 12.34 -5.44 1.18
C CYS A 103 11.99 -6.86 0.76
N LYS A 104 12.76 -7.43 -0.17
CA LYS A 104 12.60 -8.79 -0.67
C LYS A 104 12.99 -9.80 0.42
N ILE A 105 12.12 -10.79 0.64
CA ILE A 105 12.32 -11.85 1.66
C ILE A 105 12.83 -13.13 1.00
#